data_AF-A0A7S1ZZE5-F1
#
_entry.id   AF-A0A7S1ZZE5-F1
#
_cell.length_a   1.000
_cell.length_b   1.000
_cell.length_c   1.000
_cell.angle_alpha   90.00
_cell.angle_beta   90.00
_cell.angle_gamma   90.00
#
_symmetry.space_group_name_H-M   'P 1'
#
loop_
_entity.id
_entity.type
_entity.pdbx_description
1 polymer ?
#
loop_
_entity_poly.entity_id
_entity_poly.type
_entity_poly.pdbx_seq_one_letter_code
_entity_poly.pdbx_strand_id
1 'polypeptide(L)'
;MMRVLLVMSFMGKPALFVLITLKMVQWSIYYGVSKNSSVAFACYGVLICSRMGDIEGGNKFAKVAMSIVERFGAKDIESQVLFVCVSFISHWKEPGHLTHKRFLRAYEVAMQTGNIHFAMLSMRGSNLAALLAGKPLAYIEKE
;
A
#
# COMPACT_ATOMS: atom_id res chain seq x y z
N MET A 1 8.03 -10.86 -11.65
CA MET A 1 9.17 -10.01 -12.06
C MET A 1 8.85 -8.52 -11.97
N MET A 2 7.83 -7.97 -12.67
CA MET A 2 7.53 -6.52 -12.60
C MET A 2 7.22 -5.98 -11.19
N ARG A 3 6.55 -6.75 -10.33
CA ARG A 3 6.22 -6.32 -8.96
C ARG A 3 7.44 -5.94 -8.12
N VAL A 4 8.57 -6.64 -8.28
CA VAL A 4 9.80 -6.37 -7.51
C VAL A 4 10.47 -5.07 -7.98
N LEU A 5 10.33 -4.74 -9.26
CA LEU A 5 10.88 -3.51 -9.83
C LEU A 5 10.17 -2.25 -9.33
N LEU A 6 8.91 -2.34 -8.88
CA LEU A 6 8.15 -1.18 -8.39
C LEU A 6 8.83 -0.51 -7.19
N VAL A 7 9.29 -1.28 -6.20
CA VAL A 7 9.93 -0.72 -5.00
C VAL A 7 11.25 -0.03 -5.34
N MET A 8 12.08 -0.68 -6.17
CA MET A 8 13.38 -0.15 -6.57
C MET A 8 13.24 1.09 -7.48
N SER A 9 12.29 1.06 -8.42
CA SER A 9 12.03 2.20 -9.30
C SER A 9 11.44 3.39 -8.56
N PHE A 10 10.60 3.16 -7.54
CA PHE A 10 10.07 4.24 -6.70
C PHE A 10 11.19 5.02 -6.00
N MET A 11 12.19 4.33 -5.45
CA MET A 11 13.31 4.94 -4.74
C MET A 11 14.36 5.54 -5.69
N GLY A 12 14.71 4.84 -6.78
CA GLY A 12 15.85 5.21 -7.62
C GLY A 12 15.50 6.01 -8.88
N LYS A 13 14.35 5.74 -9.52
CA LYS A 13 13.96 6.37 -10.80
C LYS A 13 12.43 6.56 -10.87
N PRO A 14 11.88 7.63 -10.28
CA PRO A 14 10.43 7.84 -10.18
C PRO A 14 9.68 7.82 -11.53
N ALA A 15 10.32 8.28 -12.62
CA ALA A 15 9.73 8.19 -13.97
C ALA A 15 9.50 6.73 -14.41
N LEU A 16 10.42 5.82 -14.04
CA LEU A 16 10.28 4.40 -14.34
C LEU A 16 9.15 3.76 -13.52
N PHE A 17 8.96 4.19 -12.27
CA PHE A 17 7.83 3.74 -11.44
C PHE A 17 6.48 4.06 -12.10
N VAL A 18 6.34 5.27 -12.66
CA VAL A 18 5.14 5.68 -13.41
C VAL A 18 4.92 4.76 -14.60
N LEU A 19 5.95 4.55 -15.43
CA LEU A 19 5.84 3.71 -16.64
C LEU A 19 5.47 2.26 -16.31
N ILE A 20 6.11 1.66 -15.30
CA ILE A 20 5.81 0.29 -14.88
C ILE A 20 4.37 0.18 -14.37
N THR A 21 3.94 1.13 -13.53
CA THR A 21 2.59 1.13 -12.97
C THR A 21 1.54 1.25 -14.08
N LEU A 22 1.69 2.20 -15.00
CA LEU A 22 0.79 2.36 -16.14
C LEU A 22 0.78 1.11 -17.02
N LYS A 23 1.93 0.48 -17.26
CA LYS A 23 2.01 -0.76 -18.05
C LYS A 23 1.29 -1.93 -17.37
N MET A 24 1.44 -2.08 -16.07
CA MET A 24 0.76 -3.12 -15.29
C MET A 24 -0.76 -2.91 -15.27
N VAL A 25 -1.23 -1.66 -15.16
CA VAL A 25 -2.67 -1.33 -15.27
C VAL A 25 -3.17 -1.63 -16.66
N GLN A 26 -2.47 -1.17 -17.70
CA GLN A 26 -2.82 -1.44 -19.10
C GLN A 26 -2.99 -2.95 -19.32
N TRP A 27 -2.02 -3.77 -18.93
CA TRP A 27 -2.13 -5.22 -19.09
C TRP A 27 -3.28 -5.84 -18.30
N SER A 28 -3.56 -5.34 -17.10
CA SER A 28 -4.71 -5.82 -16.30
C SER A 28 -6.04 -5.53 -16.98
N ILE A 29 -6.13 -4.44 -17.75
CA ILE A 29 -7.34 -4.08 -18.51
C ILE A 29 -7.43 -4.91 -19.80
N TYR A 30 -6.34 -5.04 -20.56
CA TYR A 30 -6.35 -5.72 -21.86
C TYR A 30 -6.40 -7.26 -21.76
N TYR A 31 -5.70 -7.84 -20.78
CA TYR A 31 -5.55 -9.29 -20.66
C TYR A 31 -6.31 -9.88 -19.47
N GLY A 32 -7.04 -9.04 -18.74
CA GLY A 32 -7.81 -9.43 -17.57
C GLY A 32 -7.07 -9.23 -16.25
N VAL A 33 -7.87 -9.16 -15.19
CA VAL A 33 -7.41 -8.89 -13.83
C VAL A 33 -6.87 -10.16 -13.19
N SER A 34 -5.70 -10.06 -12.55
CA SER A 34 -5.09 -11.12 -11.76
C SER A 34 -4.80 -10.65 -10.34
N LYS A 35 -4.35 -11.54 -9.45
CA LYS A 35 -3.91 -11.13 -8.10
C LYS A 35 -2.85 -10.02 -8.10
N ASN A 36 -1.94 -9.99 -9.10
CA ASN A 36 -0.91 -8.95 -9.21
C ASN A 36 -1.46 -7.60 -9.66
N SER A 37 -2.65 -7.57 -10.26
CA SER A 37 -3.33 -6.33 -10.63
C SER A 37 -3.66 -5.49 -9.41
N SER A 38 -3.87 -6.10 -8.23
CA SER A 38 -4.10 -5.36 -6.98
C SER A 38 -2.97 -4.35 -6.70
N VAL A 39 -1.71 -4.77 -6.82
CA VAL A 39 -0.54 -3.88 -6.65
C VAL A 39 -0.51 -2.80 -7.71
N ALA A 40 -0.84 -3.15 -8.97
CA ALA A 40 -0.89 -2.18 -10.06
C ALA A 40 -1.89 -1.05 -9.77
N PHE A 41 -3.11 -1.40 -9.37
CA PHE A 41 -4.15 -0.43 -9.05
C PHE A 41 -3.85 0.35 -7.76
N ALA A 42 -3.21 -0.25 -6.76
CA ALA A 42 -2.74 0.46 -5.58
C ALA A 42 -1.70 1.52 -5.95
N CYS A 43 -0.66 1.13 -6.70
CA CYS A 43 0.36 2.07 -7.19
C CYS A 43 -0.23 3.14 -8.11
N TYR A 44 -1.24 2.81 -8.92
CA TYR A 44 -1.95 3.79 -9.74
C TYR A 44 -2.72 4.80 -8.86
N GLY A 45 -3.35 4.34 -7.79
CA GLY A 45 -3.94 5.24 -6.78
C GLY A 45 -2.92 6.19 -6.16
N VAL A 46 -1.69 5.73 -5.91
CA VAL A 46 -0.59 6.59 -5.47
C VAL A 46 -0.26 7.67 -6.50
N LEU A 47 -0.23 7.33 -7.79
CA LEU A 47 0.02 8.30 -8.85
C LEU A 47 -1.08 9.36 -8.93
N ILE A 48 -2.34 8.95 -8.78
CA ILE A 48 -3.47 9.89 -8.78
C ILE A 48 -3.36 10.85 -7.59
N CYS A 49 -3.11 10.34 -6.38
CA CYS A 49 -2.89 11.20 -5.21
C CYS A 49 -1.69 12.15 -5.39
N SER A 50 -0.52 11.60 -5.73
CA SER A 50 0.75 12.34 -5.66
C SER A 50 1.03 13.23 -6.86
N ARG A 51 0.55 12.88 -8.06
CA ARG A 51 0.84 13.62 -9.30
C ARG A 51 -0.34 14.48 -9.76
N MET A 52 -1.56 14.00 -9.55
CA MET A 52 -2.77 14.71 -9.98
C MET A 52 -3.41 15.50 -8.84
N GLY A 53 -3.00 15.26 -7.58
CA GLY A 53 -3.59 15.90 -6.41
C GLY A 53 -4.99 15.39 -6.06
N ASP A 54 -5.48 14.36 -6.76
CA ASP A 54 -6.82 13.82 -6.56
C ASP A 54 -6.82 12.73 -5.47
N ILE A 55 -6.99 13.17 -4.24
CA ILE A 55 -7.04 12.29 -3.07
C ILE A 55 -8.24 11.33 -3.15
N GLU A 56 -9.36 11.75 -3.72
CA GLU A 56 -10.56 10.91 -3.80
C GLU A 56 -10.42 9.81 -4.84
N GLY A 57 -9.87 10.15 -6.01
CA GLY A 57 -9.50 9.20 -7.05
C GLY A 57 -8.52 8.16 -6.52
N GLY A 58 -7.47 8.58 -5.83
CA GLY A 58 -6.52 7.64 -5.21
C GLY A 58 -7.19 6.69 -4.23
N ASN A 59 -8.09 7.19 -3.37
CA ASN A 59 -8.86 6.35 -2.45
C ASN A 59 -9.81 5.36 -3.17
N LYS A 60 -10.42 5.76 -4.29
CA LYS A 60 -11.22 4.84 -5.12
C LYS A 60 -10.36 3.70 -5.64
N PHE A 61 -9.16 3.98 -6.12
CA PHE A 61 -8.24 2.95 -6.60
C PHE A 61 -7.65 2.08 -5.49
N ALA A 62 -7.45 2.61 -4.28
CA ALA A 62 -7.11 1.80 -3.11
C ALA A 62 -8.20 0.75 -2.81
N LYS A 63 -9.49 1.13 -2.90
CA LYS A 63 -10.60 0.19 -2.73
C LYS A 63 -10.64 -0.87 -3.84
N VAL A 64 -10.38 -0.48 -5.09
CA VAL A 64 -10.26 -1.43 -6.21
C VAL A 64 -9.11 -2.42 -5.97
N ALA A 65 -7.96 -1.94 -5.50
CA ALA A 65 -6.84 -2.81 -5.19
C ALA A 65 -7.19 -3.85 -4.11
N MET A 66 -7.86 -3.42 -3.03
CA MET A 66 -8.30 -4.31 -1.95
C MET A 66 -9.38 -5.30 -2.40
N SER A 67 -10.35 -4.89 -3.22
CA SER A 67 -11.38 -5.81 -3.72
C SER A 67 -10.79 -6.90 -4.62
N ILE A 68 -9.71 -6.60 -5.36
CA ILE A 68 -8.97 -7.61 -6.12
C ILE A 68 -8.26 -8.59 -5.18
N VAL A 69 -7.64 -8.12 -4.10
CA VAL A 69 -7.03 -9.00 -3.09
C VAL A 69 -8.06 -9.97 -2.52
N GLU A 70 -9.23 -9.44 -2.10
CA GLU A 70 -10.33 -10.23 -1.56
C GLU A 70 -10.86 -11.25 -2.57
N ARG A 71 -11.11 -10.81 -3.81
CA ARG A 71 -11.62 -11.66 -4.90
C ARG A 71 -10.72 -12.87 -5.17
N PHE A 72 -9.40 -12.70 -5.10
CA PHE A 72 -8.44 -13.76 -5.39
C PHE A 72 -7.92 -14.48 -4.13
N GLY A 73 -8.37 -14.09 -2.93
CA GLY A 73 -7.83 -14.62 -1.66
C GLY A 73 -6.31 -14.43 -1.53
N ALA A 74 -5.77 -13.36 -2.11
CA ALA A 74 -4.33 -13.18 -2.34
C ALA A 74 -3.58 -12.67 -1.10
N LYS A 75 -3.60 -13.46 -0.01
CA LYS A 75 -2.98 -13.10 1.28
C LYS A 75 -1.48 -12.77 1.14
N ASP A 76 -0.77 -13.42 0.21
CA ASP A 76 0.65 -13.18 -0.05
C ASP A 76 0.96 -11.74 -0.52
N ILE A 77 -0.04 -11.06 -1.08
CA ILE A 77 0.07 -9.70 -1.65
C ILE A 77 -0.71 -8.68 -0.80
N GLU A 78 -1.65 -9.14 0.03
CA GLU A 78 -2.50 -8.29 0.87
C GLU A 78 -1.69 -7.33 1.72
N SER A 79 -0.64 -7.81 2.41
CA SER A 79 0.23 -6.96 3.23
C SER A 79 0.91 -5.84 2.43
N GLN A 80 1.36 -6.14 1.21
CA GLN A 80 1.94 -5.15 0.31
C GLN A 80 0.91 -4.10 -0.10
N VAL A 81 -0.29 -4.52 -0.48
CA VAL A 81 -1.36 -3.62 -0.95
C VAL A 81 -1.84 -2.73 0.19
N LEU A 82 -2.08 -3.31 1.38
CA LEU A 82 -2.43 -2.56 2.58
C LEU A 82 -1.36 -1.52 2.91
N PHE A 83 -0.08 -1.92 2.96
CA PHE A 83 1.02 -1.01 3.23
C PHE A 83 1.04 0.17 2.25
N VAL A 84 0.91 -0.09 0.94
CA VAL A 84 0.91 0.97 -0.08
C VAL A 84 -0.30 1.90 0.09
N CYS A 85 -1.50 1.35 0.28
CA CYS A 85 -2.72 2.15 0.44
C CYS A 85 -2.64 3.04 1.68
N VAL A 86 -2.24 2.49 2.83
CA VAL A 86 -2.15 3.24 4.08
C VAL A 86 -1.07 4.32 3.99
N SER A 87 0.13 3.97 3.51
CA SER A 87 1.29 4.87 3.47
C SER A 87 1.13 6.04 2.50
N PHE A 88 0.46 5.83 1.37
CA PHE A 88 0.51 6.79 0.26
C PHE A 88 -0.85 7.36 -0.13
N ILE A 89 -1.95 6.80 0.37
CA ILE A 89 -3.30 7.18 -0.05
C ILE A 89 -4.18 7.53 1.16
N SER A 90 -4.39 6.60 2.08
CA SER A 90 -5.40 6.75 3.14
C SER A 90 -5.05 7.85 4.15
N HIS A 91 -3.77 8.06 4.43
CA HIS A 91 -3.30 9.06 5.41
C HIS A 91 -3.72 10.50 5.09
N TRP A 92 -4.07 10.80 3.83
CA TRP A 92 -4.56 12.12 3.44
C TRP A 92 -5.96 12.43 3.98
N LYS A 93 -6.77 11.40 4.29
CA LYS A 93 -8.14 11.55 4.81
C LYS A 93 -8.32 10.99 6.21
N GLU A 94 -7.46 10.07 6.63
CA GLU A 94 -7.63 9.31 7.86
C GLU A 94 -6.82 9.88 9.02
N PRO A 95 -7.43 10.04 10.22
CA PRO A 95 -6.71 10.37 11.43
C PRO A 95 -5.56 9.40 11.71
N GLY A 96 -4.46 9.91 12.26
CA GLY A 96 -3.24 9.13 12.53
C GLY A 96 -3.48 7.85 13.36
N HIS A 97 -4.45 7.86 14.28
CA HIS A 97 -4.79 6.67 15.07
C HIS A 97 -5.43 5.54 14.23
N LEU A 98 -6.19 5.85 13.18
CA LEU A 98 -6.73 4.85 12.25
C LEU A 98 -5.63 4.33 11.33
N THR A 99 -4.77 5.23 10.84
CA THR A 99 -3.60 4.89 10.03
C THR A 99 -2.69 3.91 10.77
N HIS A 100 -2.42 4.16 12.05
CA HIS A 100 -1.66 3.28 12.94
C HIS A 100 -2.29 1.87 13.05
N LYS A 101 -3.59 1.76 13.35
CA LYS A 101 -4.28 0.46 13.41
C LYS A 101 -4.21 -0.31 12.09
N ARG A 102 -4.30 0.39 10.96
CA ARG A 102 -4.20 -0.24 9.64
C ARG A 102 -2.79 -0.71 9.31
N PHE A 103 -1.76 -0.01 9.77
CA PHE A 103 -0.38 -0.50 9.69
C PHE A 103 -0.17 -1.76 10.54
N LEU A 104 -0.71 -1.83 11.75
CA LEU A 104 -0.68 -3.06 12.55
C LEU A 104 -1.36 -4.22 11.83
N ARG A 105 -2.51 -3.97 11.16
CA ARG A 105 -3.16 -5.00 10.34
C ARG A 105 -2.27 -5.47 9.18
N ALA A 106 -1.61 -4.56 8.48
CA ALA A 106 -0.67 -4.92 7.42
C ALA A 106 0.52 -5.75 7.95
N TYR A 107 1.01 -5.42 9.15
CA TYR A 107 2.04 -6.18 9.86
C TYR A 107 1.57 -7.61 10.19
N GLU A 108 0.39 -7.77 10.80
CA GLU A 108 -0.18 -9.09 11.13
C GLU A 108 -0.29 -9.99 9.89
N VAL A 109 -0.85 -9.45 8.80
CA VAL A 109 -1.00 -10.18 7.54
C VAL A 109 0.38 -10.55 6.96
N ALA A 110 1.36 -9.65 7.07
CA ALA A 110 2.72 -9.93 6.63
C ALA A 110 3.38 -11.05 7.44
N MET A 111 3.21 -11.05 8.76
CA MET A 111 3.72 -12.10 9.65
C MET A 111 3.08 -13.45 9.35
N GLN A 112 1.75 -13.50 9.16
CA GLN A 112 1.03 -14.73 8.81
C GLN A 112 1.45 -15.34 7.47
N THR A 113 1.99 -14.52 6.55
CA THR A 113 2.38 -14.94 5.20
C THR A 113 3.89 -15.05 5.02
N GLY A 114 4.68 -14.82 6.08
CA GLY A 114 6.14 -14.86 6.03
C GLY A 114 6.77 -13.71 5.23
N ASN A 115 6.02 -12.63 4.97
CA ASN A 115 6.49 -11.49 4.21
C ASN A 115 7.22 -10.47 5.12
N ILE A 116 8.43 -10.83 5.56
CA ILE A 116 9.21 -10.06 6.54
C ILE A 116 9.44 -8.61 6.08
N HIS A 117 9.63 -8.38 4.78
CA HIS A 117 9.84 -7.04 4.24
C HIS A 117 8.67 -6.09 4.54
N PHE A 118 7.44 -6.52 4.22
CA PHE A 118 6.25 -5.70 4.51
C PHE A 118 5.86 -5.71 5.98
N ALA A 119 6.25 -6.71 6.76
CA ALA A 119 6.13 -6.67 8.22
C ALA A 119 6.95 -5.50 8.79
N MET A 120 8.25 -5.44 8.48
CA MET A 120 9.12 -4.37 8.97
C MET A 120 8.66 -2.98 8.52
N LEU A 121 8.29 -2.83 7.23
CA LEU A 121 7.81 -1.57 6.70
C LEU A 121 6.49 -1.12 7.36
N SER A 122 5.57 -2.05 7.59
CA SER A 122 4.29 -1.74 8.23
C SER A 122 4.47 -1.37 9.70
N MET A 123 5.34 -2.07 10.44
CA MET A 123 5.66 -1.72 11.82
C MET A 123 6.29 -0.32 11.91
N ARG A 124 7.25 -0.02 11.02
CA ARG A 124 7.82 1.33 10.92
C ARG A 124 6.74 2.39 10.64
N GLY A 125 5.83 2.10 9.71
CA GLY A 125 4.71 2.99 9.38
C GLY A 125 3.78 3.22 10.58
N SER A 126 3.47 2.17 11.34
CA SER A 126 2.67 2.22 12.56
C SER A 126 3.27 3.18 13.60
N ASN A 127 4.57 3.04 13.86
CA ASN A 127 5.30 3.87 14.83
C ASN A 127 5.34 5.32 14.39
N LEU A 128 5.56 5.59 13.10
CA LEU A 128 5.53 6.95 12.56
C LEU A 128 4.14 7.57 12.71
N ALA A 129 3.07 6.82 12.40
CA ALA A 129 1.70 7.30 12.56
C ALA A 129 1.35 7.60 14.03
N ALA A 130 1.83 6.78 14.97
CA ALA A 130 1.67 7.01 16.41
C ALA A 130 2.44 8.25 16.89
N LEU A 131 3.68 8.43 16.44
CA LEU A 131 4.50 9.60 16.73
C LEU A 131 3.84 10.89 16.23
N LEU A 132 3.38 10.91 14.97
CA LEU A 132 2.70 12.06 14.38
C LEU A 132 1.36 12.37 15.04
N ALA A 133 0.72 11.37 15.64
CA ALA A 133 -0.50 11.53 16.44
C ALA A 133 -0.22 11.99 17.88
N GLY A 134 1.05 12.16 18.29
CA GLY A 134 1.43 12.57 19.64
C GLY A 134 1.15 11.52 20.72
N LYS A 135 1.09 10.23 20.35
CA LYS A 135 0.89 9.16 21.34
C LYS A 135 2.10 9.06 22.29
N PRO A 136 1.89 8.91 23.61
CA PRO A 136 2.98 8.69 24.56
C PRO A 136 3.75 7.40 24.25
N LEU A 137 5.07 7.43 24.42
CA LEU A 137 5.95 6.28 24.17
C LEU A 137 5.54 5.04 24.99
N ALA A 138 5.16 5.24 26.26
CA ALA A 138 4.74 4.18 27.17
C ALA A 138 3.48 3.41 26.71
N TYR A 139 2.69 3.97 25.78
CA TYR A 139 1.56 3.28 25.17
C TYR A 139 2.02 2.37 24.03
N ILE A 140 3.02 2.80 23.25
CA ILE A 140 3.54 2.08 22.08
C ILE A 140 4.42 0.89 22.50
N GLU A 141 5.16 0.99 23.61
CA GLU A 141 6.01 -0.10 24.13
C GLU A 141 5.25 -1.38 24.54
N LYS A 142 3.92 -1.29 24.70
CA LYS A 142 3.06 -2.42 25.10
C LYS A 142 2.43 -3.18 23.93
N GLU A 143 2.55 -2.65 22.71
CA GLU A 143 2.05 -3.25 21.47
C GLU A 143 3.13 -4.10 20.79
#